data_AF-A0A7S1Y971-F1
#
_entry.id   AF-A0A7S1Y971-F1
#
_cell.length_a   1.000
_cell.length_b   1.000
_cell.length_c   1.000
_cell.angle_alpha   90.00
_cell.angle_beta   90.00
_cell.angle_gamma   90.00
#
_symmetry.space_group_name_H-M   'P 1'
#
loop_
_entity.id
_entity.type
_entity.pdbx_description
1 polymer ?
#
loop_
_entity_poly.entity_id
_entity_poly.type
_entity_poly.pdbx_seq_one_letter_code
_entity_poly.pdbx_strand_id
1 'polypeptide(L)'
;LSPEDYCAVHLASLIEAAEVGLNHSTQGRLVNYVDLPDVLWTRLIPNHLGISVGEEEIARMQQVSTMYSKGRGTRAQTWIGRIDTGKNNTASPGVQIAAQRFVQKSFDRLEFQRNQQQSR
;
A
#
# COMPACT_ATOMS: atom_id res chain seq x y z
N LEU A 1 -2.84 -17.07 22.60
CA LEU A 1 -2.62 -15.77 21.93
C LEU A 1 -3.86 -14.94 22.17
N SER A 2 -3.74 -13.63 22.39
CA SER A 2 -4.93 -12.77 22.36
C SER A 2 -5.48 -12.73 20.92
N PRO A 3 -6.73 -12.29 20.71
CA PRO A 3 -7.27 -12.09 19.36
C PRO A 3 -6.39 -11.17 18.50
N GLU A 4 -5.84 -10.11 19.08
CA GLU A 4 -4.94 -9.16 18.41
C GLU A 4 -3.63 -9.84 17.98
N ASP A 5 -3.01 -10.60 18.88
CA ASP A 5 -1.80 -11.37 18.58
C ASP A 5 -2.06 -12.41 17.48
N TYR A 6 -3.17 -13.14 17.56
CA TYR A 6 -3.52 -14.14 16.54
C TYR A 6 -3.68 -13.49 15.16
N CYS A 7 -4.44 -12.39 15.09
CA CYS A 7 -4.63 -11.65 13.85
C CYS A 7 -3.31 -11.10 13.29
N ALA A 8 -2.46 -10.53 14.15
CA ALA A 8 -1.18 -9.97 13.74
C ALA A 8 -0.19 -11.05 13.26
N VAL A 9 -0.13 -12.20 13.93
CA VAL A 9 0.67 -13.36 13.49
C VAL A 9 0.17 -13.92 12.16
N HIS A 10 -1.14 -14.06 12.00
CA HIS A 10 -1.70 -14.54 10.74
C HIS A 10 -1.45 -13.55 9.60
N LEU A 11 -1.58 -12.25 9.85
CA LEU A 11 -1.22 -11.24 8.86
C LEU A 11 0.27 -11.29 8.49
N ALA A 12 1.15 -11.45 9.48
CA ALA A 12 2.58 -11.59 9.24
C ALA A 12 2.90 -12.81 8.36
N SER A 13 2.23 -13.95 8.57
CA SER A 13 2.45 -15.14 7.73
C SER A 13 1.96 -14.96 6.29
N LEU A 14 0.86 -14.23 6.07
CA LEU A 14 0.41 -13.85 4.72
C LEU A 14 1.44 -12.95 4.02
N ILE A 15 2.02 -12.00 4.75
CA ILE A 15 3.05 -11.10 4.21
C ILE A 15 4.30 -11.89 3.84
N GLU A 16 4.75 -12.80 4.70
CA GLU A 16 5.90 -13.67 4.41
C GLU A 16 5.66 -14.56 3.19
N ALA A 17 4.46 -15.14 3.06
CA ALA A 17 4.10 -15.93 1.88
C ALA A 17 4.11 -15.07 0.60
N ALA A 18 3.59 -13.84 0.66
CA ALA A 18 3.63 -12.90 -0.46
C ALA A 18 5.06 -12.51 -0.84
N GLU A 19 5.95 -12.31 0.15
CA GLU A 19 7.36 -12.03 -0.08
C GLU A 19 8.09 -13.20 -0.75
N VAL A 20 7.81 -14.44 -0.32
CA VAL A 20 8.33 -15.63 -1.00
C VAL A 20 7.85 -15.67 -2.46
N GLY A 21 6.59 -15.35 -2.73
CA GLY A 21 6.07 -15.26 -4.09
C GLY A 21 6.75 -14.16 -4.91
N LEU A 22 7.02 -13.00 -4.30
CA LEU A 22 7.74 -11.90 -4.91
C LEU A 22 9.16 -12.30 -5.33
N ASN A 23 9.90 -12.98 -4.44
CA ASN A 23 11.29 -13.38 -4.68
C ASN A 23 11.44 -14.38 -5.83
N HIS A 24 10.38 -15.12 -6.16
CA HIS A 24 10.34 -16.03 -7.31
C HIS A 24 9.80 -15.39 -8.59
N SER A 25 9.38 -14.12 -8.54
CA SER A 25 8.79 -13.41 -9.67
C SER A 25 9.75 -12.38 -10.26
N THR A 26 9.88 -12.35 -11.58
CA THR A 26 10.57 -11.27 -12.29
C THR A 26 9.67 -10.05 -12.54
N GLN A 27 8.35 -10.25 -12.42
CA GLN A 27 7.32 -9.24 -12.69
C GLN A 27 6.72 -8.65 -11.41
N GLY A 28 6.97 -9.24 -10.25
CA GLY A 28 6.48 -8.70 -8.98
C GLY A 28 7.00 -7.28 -8.73
N ARG A 29 6.12 -6.40 -8.22
CA ARG A 29 6.46 -5.01 -7.87
C ARG A 29 5.98 -4.70 -6.46
N LEU A 30 6.89 -4.16 -5.65
CA LEU A 30 6.54 -3.61 -4.35
C LEU A 30 6.18 -2.14 -4.50
N VAL A 31 5.04 -1.77 -3.95
CA VAL A 31 4.55 -0.39 -3.95
C VAL A 31 4.01 -0.07 -2.58
N ASN A 32 4.51 1.03 -2.00
CA ASN A 32 3.94 1.55 -0.76
C ASN A 32 2.57 2.15 -1.07
N TYR A 33 1.58 1.85 -0.22
CA TYR A 33 0.22 2.33 -0.43
C TYR A 33 0.12 3.86 -0.53
N VAL A 34 0.98 4.59 0.19
CA VAL A 34 1.05 6.05 0.15
C VAL A 34 1.50 6.57 -1.22
N ASP A 35 2.44 5.86 -1.85
CA ASP A 35 3.00 6.22 -3.15
C ASP A 35 2.19 5.63 -4.32
N LEU A 36 1.24 4.72 -4.05
CA LEU A 36 0.57 3.92 -5.07
C LEU A 36 -0.09 4.75 -6.17
N PRO A 37 -0.83 5.84 -5.89
CA PRO A 37 -1.42 6.64 -6.95
C PRO A 37 -0.33 7.16 -7.90
N ASP A 38 0.68 7.85 -7.39
CA ASP A 38 1.74 8.44 -8.21
C ASP A 38 2.55 7.38 -8.97
N VAL A 39 2.90 6.28 -8.30
CA VAL A 39 3.67 5.18 -8.89
C VAL A 39 2.88 4.46 -10.00
N LEU A 40 1.55 4.41 -9.89
CA LEU A 40 0.70 3.72 -10.87
C LEU A 40 0.84 4.33 -12.27
N TRP A 41 0.58 5.63 -12.41
CA TRP A 41 0.58 6.28 -13.72
C TRP A 41 1.97 6.71 -14.20
N THR A 42 2.92 6.97 -13.30
CA THR A 42 4.29 7.35 -13.71
C THR A 42 5.21 6.18 -14.00
N ARG A 43 4.96 5.00 -13.40
CA ARG A 43 5.88 3.86 -13.47
C ARG A 43 5.22 2.55 -13.85
N LEU A 44 4.15 2.14 -13.16
CA LEU A 44 3.57 0.82 -13.40
C LEU A 44 2.93 0.72 -14.79
N ILE A 45 2.02 1.62 -15.14
CA ILE A 45 1.35 1.57 -16.44
C ILE A 45 2.36 1.70 -17.60
N PRO A 46 3.24 2.72 -17.64
CA PRO A 46 4.16 2.87 -18.76
C PRO A 46 5.27 1.81 -18.80
N ASN A 47 5.91 1.51 -17.67
CA ASN A 47 7.15 0.73 -17.67
C ASN A 47 6.94 -0.75 -17.35
N HIS A 48 5.89 -1.07 -16.59
CA HIS A 48 5.62 -2.45 -16.19
C HIS A 48 4.53 -3.10 -17.04
N LEU A 49 3.48 -2.36 -17.41
CA LEU A 49 2.42 -2.85 -18.29
C LEU A 49 2.67 -2.52 -19.76
N GLY A 50 3.62 -1.62 -20.07
CA GLY A 50 3.99 -1.25 -21.44
C GLY A 50 2.91 -0.43 -22.16
N ILE A 51 2.04 0.25 -21.41
CA ILE A 51 0.95 1.05 -21.96
C ILE A 51 1.37 2.51 -21.96
N SER A 52 1.36 3.15 -23.13
CA SER A 52 1.61 4.60 -23.23
C SER A 52 0.50 5.37 -22.52
N VAL A 53 0.89 6.31 -21.67
CA VAL A 53 -0.03 7.22 -20.97
C VAL A 53 0.43 8.64 -21.22
N GLY A 54 -0.41 9.43 -21.87
CA GLY A 54 -0.21 10.85 -22.10
C GLY A 54 -0.59 11.71 -20.89
N GLU A 55 -0.16 12.97 -20.89
CA GLU A 55 -0.40 13.92 -19.80
C GLU A 55 -1.89 14.11 -19.50
N GLU A 56 -2.75 14.12 -20.51
CA GLU A 56 -4.21 14.22 -20.31
C GLU A 56 -4.79 13.02 -19.58
N GLU A 57 -4.29 11.81 -19.85
CA GLU A 57 -4.75 10.59 -19.21
C GLU A 57 -4.30 10.56 -17.74
N ILE A 58 -3.08 11.02 -17.47
CA ILE A 58 -2.58 11.21 -16.11
C ILE A 58 -3.47 12.20 -15.36
N ALA A 59 -3.76 13.36 -15.95
CA ALA A 59 -4.62 14.38 -15.33
C ALA A 59 -6.02 13.84 -15.01
N ARG A 60 -6.62 13.06 -15.93
CA ARG A 60 -7.91 12.40 -15.69
C ARG A 60 -7.85 11.38 -14.56
N MET A 61 -6.81 10.54 -14.52
CA MET A 61 -6.62 9.57 -13.43
C MET A 61 -6.44 10.25 -12.09
N GLN A 62 -5.63 11.32 -12.03
CA GLN A 62 -5.45 12.12 -10.83
C GLN A 62 -6.78 12.70 -10.35
N GLN A 63 -7.55 13.32 -11.23
CA GLN A 63 -8.88 13.87 -10.90
C GLN A 63 -9.80 12.80 -10.30
N VAL A 64 -9.90 11.62 -10.93
CA VAL A 64 -10.76 10.53 -10.43
C VAL A 64 -10.25 9.94 -9.12
N SER A 65 -8.92 9.83 -8.94
CA SER A 65 -8.32 9.27 -7.72
C SER A 65 -8.62 10.07 -6.45
N THR A 66 -9.02 11.35 -6.60
CA THR A 66 -9.47 12.19 -5.48
C THR A 66 -10.91 11.91 -5.01
N MET A 67 -11.61 10.95 -5.62
CA MET A 67 -12.97 10.57 -5.21
C MET A 67 -12.92 9.37 -4.25
N TYR A 68 -13.40 9.58 -3.02
CA TYR A 68 -13.45 8.52 -2.02
C TYR A 68 -14.54 7.49 -2.37
N SER A 69 -14.12 6.29 -2.78
CA SER A 69 -15.01 5.21 -3.25
C SER A 69 -16.02 4.69 -2.22
N LYS A 70 -15.85 5.03 -0.94
CA LYS A 70 -16.78 4.68 0.15
C LYS A 70 -17.61 5.86 0.66
N GLY A 71 -17.53 7.04 0.04
CA GLY A 71 -18.33 8.20 0.42
C GLY A 71 -19.74 8.09 -0.14
N ARG A 72 -20.77 8.24 0.70
CA ARG A 72 -22.17 8.41 0.28
C ARG A 72 -22.56 9.89 0.41
N GLY A 73 -23.30 10.42 -0.58
CA GLY A 73 -23.78 11.81 -0.57
C GLY A 73 -22.65 12.85 -0.64
N THR A 74 -22.81 13.98 0.05
CA THR A 74 -21.85 15.11 0.09
C THR A 74 -20.46 14.75 0.62
N ARG A 75 -20.26 13.56 1.23
CA ARG A 75 -18.96 13.03 1.67
C ARG A 75 -18.18 12.27 0.57
N ALA A 76 -18.73 12.11 -0.63
CA ALA A 76 -18.06 11.43 -1.75
C ALA A 76 -16.94 12.26 -2.41
N GLN A 77 -16.90 13.57 -2.15
CA GLN A 77 -16.13 14.53 -2.93
C GLN A 77 -14.75 14.86 -2.34
N THR A 78 -14.32 14.23 -1.25
CA THR A 78 -13.07 14.63 -0.58
C THR A 78 -12.25 13.41 -0.17
N TRP A 79 -11.36 12.98 -1.06
CA TRP A 79 -10.22 12.16 -0.67
C TRP A 79 -9.29 12.98 0.23
N ILE A 80 -9.16 12.56 1.48
CA ILE A 80 -8.16 13.12 2.39
C ILE A 80 -6.85 12.41 2.02
N GLY A 81 -6.12 12.98 1.06
CA GLY A 81 -4.90 12.42 0.45
C GLY A 81 -3.67 12.34 1.37
N ARG A 82 -3.86 12.14 2.67
CA ARG A 82 -2.78 11.81 3.59
C ARG A 82 -3.09 10.49 4.24
N ILE A 83 -2.02 9.74 4.54
CA ILE A 83 -1.99 8.68 5.55
C ILE A 83 -3.07 8.99 6.58
N ASP A 84 -4.06 8.12 6.69
CA ASP A 84 -5.10 8.24 7.70
C ASP A 84 -4.43 8.01 9.05
N THR A 85 -3.72 9.03 9.55
CA THR A 85 -3.11 9.08 10.87
C THR A 85 -4.19 8.93 11.95
N GLY A 86 -5.45 9.19 11.60
CA GLY A 86 -6.63 8.84 12.38
C GLY A 86 -6.68 7.35 12.71
N LYS A 87 -6.46 6.46 11.73
CA LYS A 87 -6.53 5.00 11.97
C LYS A 87 -5.54 4.51 13.01
N ASN A 88 -4.29 4.96 12.95
CA ASN A 88 -3.29 4.54 13.94
C ASN A 88 -3.63 5.08 15.34
N ASN A 89 -4.08 6.34 15.42
CA ASN A 89 -4.49 6.97 16.68
C ASN A 89 -5.81 6.41 17.24
N THR A 90 -6.65 5.78 16.42
CA THR A 90 -7.89 5.12 16.85
C THR A 90 -7.74 3.63 17.15
N ALA A 91 -6.61 3.02 16.78
CA ALA A 91 -6.35 1.61 17.08
C ALA A 91 -6.14 1.42 18.58
N SER A 92 -6.66 0.31 19.13
CA SER A 92 -6.42 0.00 20.54
C SER A 92 -4.92 -0.25 20.81
N PRO A 93 -4.43 0.00 22.02
CA PRO A 93 -3.03 -0.26 22.36
C PRO A 93 -2.61 -1.72 22.10
N GLY A 94 -3.51 -2.69 22.34
CA GLY A 94 -3.26 -4.09 22.06
C GLY A 94 -2.98 -4.37 20.58
N VAL A 95 -3.74 -3.75 19.67
CA VAL A 95 -3.52 -3.87 18.21
C VAL A 95 -2.19 -3.23 17.81
N GLN A 96 -1.87 -2.04 18.35
CA GLN A 96 -0.60 -1.37 18.05
C GLN A 96 0.60 -2.21 18.51
N ILE A 97 0.55 -2.77 19.72
CA ILE A 97 1.60 -3.64 20.26
C ILE A 97 1.74 -4.92 19.45
N ALA A 98 0.63 -5.59 19.12
CA ALA A 98 0.65 -6.82 18.32
C ALA A 98 1.21 -6.55 16.91
N ALA A 99 0.80 -5.47 16.25
CA ALA A 99 1.32 -5.07 14.94
C ALA A 99 2.82 -4.75 15.00
N GLN A 100 3.24 -3.98 16.01
CA GLN A 100 4.65 -3.64 16.22
C GLN A 100 5.50 -4.91 16.43
N ARG A 101 4.98 -5.89 17.19
CA ARG A 101 5.69 -7.12 17.53
C ARG A 101 5.81 -8.09 16.36
N PHE A 102 4.73 -8.27 15.59
CA PHE A 102 4.65 -9.35 14.60
C PHE A 102 4.75 -8.87 13.14
N VAL A 103 4.26 -7.67 12.83
CA VAL A 103 4.13 -7.19 11.44
C VAL A 103 5.27 -6.23 11.07
N GLN A 104 5.77 -5.43 12.01
CA GLN A 104 6.75 -4.36 11.73
C GLN A 104 7.99 -4.88 11.00
N LYS A 105 8.56 -6.01 11.43
CA LYS A 105 9.76 -6.57 10.81
C LYS A 105 9.55 -6.90 9.33
N SER A 106 8.40 -7.44 8.97
CA SER A 106 8.06 -7.76 7.58
C SER A 106 7.84 -6.49 6.77
N PHE A 107 7.21 -5.47 7.35
CA PHE A 107 7.05 -4.16 6.73
C PHE A 107 8.41 -3.51 6.41
N ASP A 108 9.31 -3.41 7.40
CA ASP A 108 10.62 -2.77 7.23
C ASP A 108 11.46 -3.49 6.16
N ARG A 109 11.41 -4.82 6.13
CA ARG A 109 12.10 -5.64 5.12
C ARG A 109 11.57 -5.37 3.71
N LEU A 110 10.26 -5.30 3.54
CA LEU A 110 9.65 -5.03 2.24
C LEU A 110 9.88 -3.58 1.79
N GLU A 111 9.87 -2.60 2.70
CA GLU A 111 10.24 -1.22 2.38
C GLU A 111 11.70 -1.11 1.93
N PHE A 112 12.61 -1.82 2.60
CA PHE A 112 14.00 -1.90 2.16
C PHE A 112 14.11 -2.49 0.76
N GLN A 113 13.44 -3.61 0.47
CA GLN A 113 13.42 -4.21 -0.87
C GLN A 113 12.80 -3.30 -1.93
N ARG A 114 11.73 -2.56 -1.60
CA ARG A 114 11.10 -1.57 -2.48
C ARG A 114 12.10 -0.51 -2.93
N ASN A 115 12.88 0.04 -1.99
CA ASN A 115 13.89 1.06 -2.29
C ASN A 115 14.99 0.51 -3.24
N GLN A 116 15.36 -0.76 -3.08
CA GLN A 116 16.29 -1.45 -3.99
C GLN A 116 15.69 -1.65 -5.39
N GLN A 117 14.39 -1.96 -5.50
CA GLN A 117 13.69 -2.07 -6.78
C GLN A 117 13.53 -0.73 -7.50
N GLN A 118 13.53 0.39 -6.78
CA GLN A 118 13.44 1.74 -7.36
C GLN A 118 14.78 2.26 -7.89
N SER A 119 15.89 1.70 -7.43
CA SER A 119 17.26 2.08 -7.85
C SER A 119 17.76 1.32 -9.09
N ARG A 120 16.91 0.46 -9.68
CA ARG A 120 17.17 -0.33 -10.89
C ARG A 120 16.29 0.14 -12.03
#